data_AF-A0A3N1GXI0-F1
#
_entry.id   AF-A0A3N1GXI0-F1
#
_cell.length_a   1.000
_cell.length_b   1.000
_cell.length_c   1.000
_cell.angle_alpha   90.00
_cell.angle_beta   90.00
_cell.angle_gamma   90.00
#
_symmetry.space_group_name_H-M   'P 1'
#
loop_
_entity.id
_entity.type
_entity.pdbx_description
1 polymer ?
#
loop_
_entity_poly.entity_id
_entity_poly.type
_entity_poly.pdbx_seq_one_letter_code
_entity_poly.pdbx_strand_id
1 'polypeptide(L)'
;MSSSLSTLDSPARRIQLNGNCQILSLGSTLDAAHFDTGPFRADVIAVRSPADIWRKRANPALDDFETRSTLSLTAEYLEVLRHARGRNLLSSAVYAYVDSGEEVVGFGKGGSESMTIFIRKEGDERIHVRKILSEALTTARWNRDGEGVMLPPFAKARNQAEYLKALPESVRPYFPQAFASLEREIGVPEHLRQDERTAHKEVIYEMSYVPGQEVSRFVAEHCPPPAVVARLYTVVLKVLHDEVHSVNRVAAPGRTLEVSYFRKIEDRLDLCRRTAPNTFDEHLLDTERIVVDGVSYLNSSALLRRFRANPAFLDVLEPRVHSLVMGDTNTENIKITDTGPLLRAQRLIESGAPADEVDAALADVTAASLGIRFLDPRAIGFRSTGADTSDDPMYDNKPWHNSIGHYDELHHEHFTLRVRCGPGRTPRVDVEFTEDNPYRRAYRVRDVAVDGGPVHPDAPRGVEDHFAQIMTEVYGLDDPDSPHLRDDPYWLIRFAFVMGTHFTAMPPFHFQAELGGALVDNHQSQRRPVAIYCEGVKWLNWALEMLEGRRTEFLGLPVPPLPGRTAAA
;
A
#
# COMPACT_ATOMS: atom_id res chain seq x y z
N MET A 1 -39.54 20.41 34.71
CA MET A 1 -40.42 20.78 33.58
C MET A 1 -39.86 22.04 32.93
N SER A 2 -39.84 22.05 31.60
CA SER A 2 -39.29 23.06 30.66
C SER A 2 -38.00 22.57 29.99
N SER A 3 -38.21 21.76 28.97
CA SER A 3 -37.27 21.45 27.89
C SER A 3 -37.22 22.63 26.91
N SER A 4 -36.03 23.08 26.55
CA SER A 4 -35.81 23.74 25.28
C SER A 4 -34.56 23.13 24.63
N LEU A 5 -34.82 22.19 23.74
CA LEU A 5 -33.91 21.73 22.70
C LEU A 5 -33.76 22.89 21.72
N SER A 6 -32.58 23.52 21.65
CA SER A 6 -32.19 24.39 20.54
C SER A 6 -30.87 23.89 19.96
N THR A 7 -30.92 22.71 19.35
CA THR A 7 -29.86 22.15 18.49
C THR A 7 -30.49 21.76 17.16
N LEU A 8 -31.05 22.74 16.45
CA LEU A 8 -31.53 22.61 15.07
C LEU A 8 -31.32 23.94 14.33
N ASP A 9 -30.09 24.43 14.30
CA ASP A 9 -29.70 25.57 13.43
C ASP A 9 -28.30 25.35 12.83
N SER A 10 -27.97 24.10 12.50
CA SER A 10 -26.98 23.87 11.46
C SER A 10 -27.71 23.92 10.12
N PRO A 11 -27.34 24.81 9.17
CA PRO A 11 -27.94 24.79 7.84
C PRO A 11 -27.81 23.38 7.27
N ALA A 12 -28.90 22.84 6.71
CA ALA A 12 -28.91 21.52 6.11
C ALA A 12 -27.73 21.39 5.15
N ARG A 13 -26.78 20.50 5.47
CA ARG A 13 -25.57 20.30 4.68
C ARG A 13 -25.97 19.82 3.29
N ARG A 14 -25.64 20.60 2.25
CA ARG A 14 -25.92 20.21 0.86
C ARG A 14 -25.05 19.02 0.48
N ILE A 15 -25.66 18.06 -0.21
CA ILE A 15 -24.93 16.94 -0.82
C ILE A 15 -24.30 17.46 -2.12
N GLN A 16 -22.97 17.51 -2.16
CA GLN A 16 -22.24 17.87 -3.37
C GLN A 16 -22.20 16.68 -4.34
N LEU A 17 -22.82 16.85 -5.51
CA LEU A 17 -22.90 15.84 -6.57
C LEU A 17 -22.04 16.19 -7.77
N ASN A 18 -21.88 17.49 -8.06
CA ASN A 18 -20.96 18.04 -9.05
C ASN A 18 -20.98 17.33 -10.44
N GLY A 19 -22.17 17.05 -10.95
CA GLY A 19 -22.35 16.48 -12.29
C GLY A 19 -23.81 16.26 -12.66
N ASN A 20 -24.03 15.82 -13.90
CA ASN A 20 -25.37 15.54 -14.39
C ASN A 20 -25.93 14.33 -13.66
N CYS A 21 -27.00 14.52 -12.90
CA CYS A 21 -27.55 13.48 -12.05
C CYS A 21 -29.07 13.40 -12.16
N GLN A 22 -29.60 12.19 -12.02
CA GLN A 22 -31.02 11.96 -11.83
C GLN A 22 -31.22 11.41 -10.42
N ILE A 23 -32.06 12.10 -9.64
CA ILE A 23 -32.22 11.86 -8.21
C ILE A 23 -33.61 11.26 -8.01
N LEU A 24 -33.68 9.99 -7.64
CA LEU A 24 -34.94 9.35 -7.30
C LEU A 24 -35.27 9.59 -5.82
N SER A 25 -36.38 10.26 -5.54
CA SER A 25 -36.83 10.57 -4.18
C SER A 25 -38.02 9.69 -3.80
N LEU A 26 -37.90 8.90 -2.72
CA LEU A 26 -38.95 7.99 -2.25
C LEU A 26 -39.79 8.64 -1.13
N GLY A 27 -41.10 8.76 -1.32
CA GLY A 27 -42.07 9.17 -0.29
C GLY A 27 -42.14 10.68 0.00
N SER A 28 -41.04 11.43 -0.11
CA SER A 28 -41.02 12.89 -0.02
C SER A 28 -40.45 13.50 -1.31
N THR A 29 -40.75 14.77 -1.59
CA THR A 29 -40.07 15.50 -2.68
C THR A 29 -38.85 16.19 -2.07
N LEU A 30 -37.65 15.68 -2.37
CA LEU A 30 -36.41 16.37 -2.00
C LEU A 30 -36.30 17.67 -2.79
N ASP A 31 -36.10 18.78 -2.08
CA ASP A 31 -35.82 20.07 -2.72
C ASP A 31 -34.43 20.04 -3.38
N ALA A 32 -34.34 20.58 -4.60
CA ALA A 32 -33.09 20.80 -5.31
C ALA A 32 -32.07 21.60 -4.46
N ALA A 33 -32.55 22.44 -3.54
CA ALA A 33 -31.73 23.20 -2.59
C ALA A 33 -30.90 22.33 -1.62
N HIS A 34 -31.20 21.03 -1.48
CA HIS A 34 -30.42 20.08 -0.69
C HIS A 34 -29.21 19.51 -1.46
N PHE A 35 -29.13 19.75 -2.76
CA PHE A 35 -28.05 19.26 -3.61
C PHE A 35 -27.24 20.43 -4.14
N ASP A 36 -25.94 20.24 -4.22
CA ASP A 36 -25.03 21.14 -4.91
C ASP A 36 -24.47 20.39 -6.12
N THR A 37 -25.07 20.66 -7.28
CA THR A 37 -24.72 20.01 -8.55
C THR A 37 -23.76 20.86 -9.37
N GLY A 38 -23.31 22.01 -8.85
CA GLY A 38 -22.57 22.99 -9.66
C GLY A 38 -23.38 23.44 -10.90
N PRO A 39 -22.74 23.63 -12.07
CA PRO A 39 -23.37 24.07 -13.31
C PRO A 39 -24.08 22.92 -14.04
N PHE A 40 -24.09 21.73 -13.45
CA PHE A 40 -24.61 20.53 -14.07
C PHE A 40 -26.08 20.31 -13.73
N ARG A 41 -26.79 19.64 -14.64
CA ARG A 41 -28.23 19.44 -14.56
C ARG A 41 -28.58 18.35 -13.54
N ALA A 42 -29.51 18.65 -12.64
CA ALA A 42 -30.12 17.67 -11.76
C ALA A 42 -31.62 17.54 -12.05
N ASP A 43 -32.08 16.32 -12.33
CA ASP A 43 -33.51 16.02 -12.44
C ASP A 43 -33.94 15.23 -11.20
N VAL A 44 -34.80 15.81 -10.35
CA VAL A 44 -35.38 15.09 -9.20
C VAL A 44 -36.69 14.42 -9.63
N ILE A 45 -36.73 13.10 -9.56
CA ILE A 45 -37.88 12.25 -9.88
C ILE A 45 -38.48 11.75 -8.56
N ALA A 46 -39.62 12.28 -8.17
CA ALA A 46 -40.30 11.86 -6.94
C ALA A 46 -41.22 10.66 -7.20
N VAL A 47 -41.09 9.61 -6.38
CA VAL A 47 -42.02 8.50 -6.25
C VAL A 47 -42.90 8.78 -5.04
N ARG A 48 -44.12 9.24 -5.30
CA ARG A 48 -45.06 9.71 -4.28
C ARG A 48 -45.99 8.61 -3.78
N SER A 49 -46.19 7.58 -4.60
CA SER A 49 -47.01 6.44 -4.25
C SER A 49 -46.49 5.15 -4.89
N PRO A 50 -46.82 3.96 -4.35
CA PRO A 50 -46.51 2.70 -5.02
C PRO A 50 -47.09 2.61 -6.45
N ALA A 51 -48.21 3.30 -6.73
CA ALA A 51 -48.82 3.32 -8.06
C ALA A 51 -47.94 3.97 -9.13
N ASP A 52 -47.06 4.89 -8.74
CA ASP A 52 -46.09 5.52 -9.64
C ASP A 52 -45.10 4.49 -10.20
N ILE A 53 -44.87 3.38 -9.49
CA ILE A 53 -43.92 2.32 -9.86
C ILE A 53 -44.58 1.25 -10.74
N TRP A 54 -45.74 0.72 -10.34
CA TRP A 54 -46.32 -0.47 -11.02
C TRP A 54 -47.27 -0.13 -12.17
N ARG A 55 -47.81 1.10 -12.24
CA ARG A 55 -48.75 1.51 -13.29
C ARG A 55 -48.03 2.35 -14.34
N LYS A 56 -47.80 1.78 -15.52
CA LYS A 56 -47.22 2.50 -16.67
C LYS A 56 -47.93 3.83 -16.92
N ARG A 57 -47.16 4.89 -17.20
CA ARG A 57 -47.61 6.27 -17.44
C ARG A 57 -48.16 7.01 -16.22
N ALA A 58 -48.21 6.39 -15.04
CA ALA A 58 -48.58 7.09 -13.81
C ALA A 58 -47.51 8.11 -13.40
N ASN A 59 -46.24 7.80 -13.67
CA ASN A 59 -45.13 8.73 -13.53
C ASN A 59 -44.27 8.72 -14.80
N PRO A 60 -44.61 9.55 -15.81
CA PRO A 60 -43.90 9.56 -17.10
C PRO A 60 -42.41 9.86 -16.99
N ALA A 61 -41.99 10.62 -15.97
CA ALA A 61 -40.57 10.89 -15.71
C ALA A 61 -39.85 9.64 -15.19
N LEU A 62 -40.53 8.82 -14.37
CA LEU A 62 -40.01 7.53 -13.93
C LEU A 62 -39.98 6.51 -15.07
N ASP A 63 -41.00 6.46 -15.92
CA ASP A 63 -41.04 5.57 -17.10
C ASP A 63 -39.91 5.90 -18.10
N ASP A 64 -39.69 7.19 -18.36
CA ASP A 64 -38.61 7.67 -19.23
C ASP A 64 -37.23 7.39 -18.61
N PHE A 65 -37.10 7.57 -17.29
CA PHE A 65 -35.92 7.18 -16.54
C PHE A 65 -35.63 5.68 -16.63
N GLU A 66 -36.65 4.84 -16.44
CA GLU A 66 -36.54 3.38 -16.56
C GLU A 66 -36.14 2.98 -17.98
N THR A 67 -36.72 3.60 -19.00
CA THR A 67 -36.40 3.36 -20.41
C THR A 67 -34.94 3.71 -20.71
N ARG A 68 -34.48 4.90 -20.32
CA ARG A 68 -33.07 5.34 -20.48
C ARG A 68 -32.10 4.47 -19.69
N SER A 69 -32.48 4.07 -18.48
CA SER A 69 -31.71 3.14 -17.65
C SER A 69 -31.60 1.78 -18.33
N THR A 70 -32.69 1.25 -18.87
CA THR A 70 -32.71 -0.05 -19.58
C THR A 70 -31.84 -0.04 -20.82
N LEU A 71 -31.87 1.06 -21.59
CA LEU A 71 -31.01 1.23 -22.77
C LEU A 71 -29.52 1.36 -22.43
N SER A 72 -29.19 1.64 -21.17
CA SER A 72 -27.81 1.71 -20.67
C SER A 72 -27.37 0.47 -19.88
N LEU A 73 -28.22 -0.56 -19.71
CA LEU A 73 -27.88 -1.80 -19.00
C LEU A 73 -27.00 -2.75 -19.85
N THR A 74 -25.81 -2.31 -20.25
CA THR A 74 -24.79 -3.20 -20.79
C THR A 74 -23.94 -3.78 -19.65
N ALA A 75 -23.32 -4.94 -19.86
CA ALA A 75 -22.41 -5.53 -18.87
C ALA A 75 -21.24 -4.58 -18.55
N GLU A 76 -20.73 -3.90 -19.59
CA GLU A 76 -19.72 -2.85 -19.48
C GLU A 76 -20.19 -1.67 -18.62
N TYR A 77 -21.37 -1.13 -18.89
CA TYR A 77 -21.92 -0.01 -18.12
C TYR A 77 -22.14 -0.38 -16.65
N LEU A 78 -22.58 -1.60 -16.36
CA LEU A 78 -22.70 -2.08 -14.98
C LEU A 78 -21.34 -2.16 -14.27
N GLU A 79 -20.28 -2.54 -14.99
CA GLU A 79 -18.92 -2.57 -14.44
C GLU A 79 -18.41 -1.15 -14.16
N VAL A 80 -18.57 -0.23 -15.13
CA VAL A 80 -18.22 1.19 -14.99
C VAL A 80 -18.98 1.84 -13.85
N LEU A 81 -20.29 1.59 -13.77
CA LEU A 81 -21.15 2.13 -12.72
C LEU A 81 -20.75 1.60 -11.34
N ARG A 82 -20.39 0.31 -11.23
CA ARG A 82 -19.92 -0.29 -9.97
C ARG A 82 -18.59 0.31 -9.55
N HIS A 83 -17.64 0.47 -10.47
CA HIS A 83 -16.36 1.10 -10.19
C HIS A 83 -16.52 2.57 -9.76
N ALA A 84 -17.29 3.34 -10.53
CA ALA A 84 -17.56 4.74 -10.25
C ALA A 84 -18.18 4.92 -8.85
N ARG A 85 -19.20 4.11 -8.51
CA ARG A 85 -19.80 4.08 -7.16
C ARG A 85 -18.78 3.73 -6.08
N GLY A 86 -17.95 2.72 -6.31
CA GLY A 86 -16.92 2.30 -5.36
C GLY A 86 -15.86 3.37 -5.09
N ARG A 87 -15.68 4.33 -6.01
CA ARG A 87 -14.72 5.44 -5.89
C ARG A 87 -15.38 6.81 -5.66
N ASN A 88 -16.69 6.85 -5.43
CA ASN A 88 -17.47 8.09 -5.32
C ASN A 88 -17.28 9.03 -6.54
N LEU A 89 -17.19 8.44 -7.73
CA LEU A 89 -17.11 9.12 -9.02
C LEU A 89 -18.43 8.96 -9.80
N LEU A 90 -18.62 9.82 -10.79
CA LEU A 90 -19.69 9.64 -11.78
C LEU A 90 -19.22 8.67 -12.87
N SER A 91 -20.13 7.85 -13.42
CA SER A 91 -19.81 6.96 -14.55
C SER A 91 -19.32 7.73 -15.77
N SER A 92 -19.84 8.94 -16.01
CA SER A 92 -19.36 9.84 -17.06
C SER A 92 -17.90 10.28 -16.89
N ALA A 93 -17.43 10.41 -15.64
CA ALA A 93 -16.03 10.73 -15.37
C ALA A 93 -15.10 9.57 -15.76
N VAL A 94 -15.58 8.32 -15.64
CA VAL A 94 -14.84 7.14 -16.12
C VAL A 94 -14.83 7.08 -17.65
N TYR A 95 -15.99 7.24 -18.29
CA TYR A 95 -16.11 7.21 -19.75
C TYR A 95 -15.37 8.34 -20.46
N ALA A 96 -15.07 9.46 -19.79
CA ALA A 96 -14.22 10.52 -20.33
C ALA A 96 -12.78 10.05 -20.66
N TYR A 97 -12.39 8.87 -20.19
CA TYR A 97 -11.09 8.25 -20.45
C TYR A 97 -11.20 6.96 -21.26
N VAL A 98 -12.33 6.72 -21.93
CA VAL A 98 -12.54 5.58 -22.83
C VAL A 98 -12.79 6.14 -24.22
N ASP A 99 -11.95 5.78 -25.19
CA ASP A 99 -12.05 6.28 -26.56
C ASP A 99 -13.08 5.46 -27.36
N SER A 100 -13.48 6.00 -28.52
CA SER A 100 -14.33 5.25 -29.45
C SER A 100 -13.58 4.02 -29.98
N GLY A 101 -14.26 2.87 -30.05
CA GLY A 101 -13.64 1.59 -30.43
C GLY A 101 -12.92 0.89 -29.27
N GLU A 102 -13.09 1.36 -28.04
CA GLU A 102 -12.55 0.72 -26.84
C GLU A 102 -13.67 0.09 -26.00
N GLU A 103 -13.38 -1.09 -25.46
CA GLU A 103 -14.26 -1.82 -24.54
C GLU A 103 -13.61 -1.88 -23.15
N VAL A 104 -14.32 -1.47 -22.11
CA VAL A 104 -13.88 -1.65 -20.73
C VAL A 104 -14.08 -3.10 -20.31
N VAL A 105 -12.97 -3.82 -20.06
CA VAL A 105 -13.00 -5.22 -19.62
C VAL A 105 -12.89 -5.36 -18.09
N GLY A 106 -12.56 -4.29 -17.39
CA GLY A 106 -12.52 -4.26 -15.93
C GLY A 106 -11.71 -3.10 -15.38
N PHE A 107 -11.48 -3.13 -14.07
CA PHE A 107 -10.77 -2.09 -13.35
C PHE A 107 -9.76 -2.67 -12.36
N GLY A 108 -8.65 -1.97 -12.18
CA GLY A 108 -7.75 -2.20 -11.06
C GLY A 108 -8.40 -1.75 -9.76
N LYS A 109 -8.34 -2.61 -8.72
CA LYS A 109 -8.91 -2.34 -7.40
C LYS A 109 -7.93 -1.63 -6.44
N GLY A 110 -6.68 -1.43 -6.84
CA GLY A 110 -5.59 -0.92 -5.99
C GLY A 110 -5.79 0.51 -5.48
N GLY A 111 -5.25 0.77 -4.29
CA GLY A 111 -5.35 2.02 -3.52
C GLY A 111 -4.41 3.16 -3.95
N SER A 112 -3.80 3.07 -5.13
CA SER A 112 -3.11 4.22 -5.69
C SER A 112 -4.15 5.27 -6.09
N GLU A 113 -3.84 6.54 -5.88
CA GLU A 113 -4.59 7.74 -6.29
C GLU A 113 -4.76 7.87 -7.83
N SER A 114 -4.63 6.76 -8.54
CA SER A 114 -4.80 6.58 -9.97
C SER A 114 -6.08 5.79 -10.26
N MET A 115 -6.82 6.17 -11.29
CA MET A 115 -7.83 5.29 -11.90
C MET A 115 -7.13 4.34 -12.87
N THR A 116 -7.36 3.05 -12.70
CA THR A 116 -6.75 2.00 -13.54
C THR A 116 -7.87 1.27 -14.29
N ILE A 117 -7.93 1.45 -15.61
CA ILE A 117 -8.93 0.83 -16.49
C ILE A 117 -8.26 -0.27 -17.31
N PHE A 118 -8.90 -1.43 -17.40
CA PHE A 118 -8.51 -2.49 -18.33
C PHE A 118 -9.35 -2.34 -19.59
N ILE A 119 -8.68 -2.19 -20.73
CA ILE A 119 -9.29 -1.81 -21.99
C ILE A 119 -8.88 -2.81 -23.08
N ARG A 120 -9.85 -3.22 -23.89
CA ARG A 120 -9.60 -3.90 -25.17
C ARG A 120 -9.89 -2.93 -26.31
N LYS A 121 -8.98 -2.83 -27.27
CA LYS A 121 -9.11 -1.94 -28.43
C LYS A 121 -9.68 -2.72 -29.61
N GLU A 122 -10.49 -2.10 -30.45
CA GLU A 122 -11.02 -2.71 -31.67
C GLU A 122 -9.88 -3.25 -32.54
N GLY A 123 -9.95 -4.56 -32.87
CA GLY A 123 -8.91 -5.24 -33.65
C GLY A 123 -7.64 -5.65 -32.86
N ASP A 124 -7.58 -5.41 -31.55
CA ASP A 124 -6.51 -5.92 -30.67
C ASP A 124 -7.08 -6.89 -29.62
N GLU A 125 -6.60 -8.13 -29.63
CA GLU A 125 -7.02 -9.14 -28.66
C GLU A 125 -6.42 -8.91 -27.27
N ARG A 126 -5.37 -8.08 -27.17
CA ARG A 126 -4.66 -7.82 -25.91
C ARG A 126 -5.44 -6.86 -25.03
N ILE A 127 -5.33 -7.10 -23.72
CA ILE A 127 -5.81 -6.17 -22.70
C ILE A 127 -4.71 -5.13 -22.44
N HIS A 128 -5.06 -3.87 -22.60
CA HIS A 128 -4.25 -2.71 -22.23
C HIS A 128 -4.68 -2.21 -20.86
N VAL A 129 -3.71 -1.82 -20.04
CA VAL A 129 -3.98 -1.21 -18.74
C VAL A 129 -3.71 0.28 -18.86
N ARG A 130 -4.77 1.09 -18.80
CA ARG A 130 -4.68 2.55 -18.79
C ARG A 130 -4.68 3.05 -17.36
N LYS A 131 -3.56 3.67 -16.95
CA LYS A 131 -3.42 4.34 -15.66
C LYS A 131 -3.58 5.84 -15.84
N ILE A 132 -4.50 6.41 -15.06
CA ILE A 132 -4.91 7.82 -15.13
C ILE A 132 -4.65 8.44 -13.76
N LEU A 133 -3.72 9.39 -13.72
CA LEU A 133 -3.37 10.13 -12.51
C LEU A 133 -3.68 11.59 -12.77
N SER A 134 -4.83 12.03 -12.27
CA SER A 134 -5.37 13.37 -12.53
C SER A 134 -5.67 14.05 -11.21
N GLU A 135 -5.23 15.30 -11.06
CA GLU A 135 -5.54 16.08 -9.85
C GLU A 135 -7.06 16.28 -9.65
N ALA A 136 -7.88 16.10 -10.70
CA ALA A 136 -9.34 16.13 -10.61
C ALA A 136 -9.95 14.87 -9.98
N LEU A 137 -9.18 13.77 -9.90
CA LEU A 137 -9.61 12.48 -9.34
C LEU A 137 -9.04 12.23 -7.94
N THR A 138 -8.16 13.11 -7.44
CA THR A 138 -7.46 12.94 -6.16
C THR A 138 -8.07 13.81 -5.06
N THR A 139 -8.34 13.20 -3.90
CA THR A 139 -8.92 13.88 -2.73
C THR A 139 -7.88 14.61 -1.87
N ALA A 140 -6.61 14.15 -1.90
CA ALA A 140 -5.53 14.73 -1.11
C ALA A 140 -4.97 16.02 -1.73
N ARG A 141 -4.66 17.01 -0.88
CA ARG A 141 -4.02 18.27 -1.30
C ARG A 141 -2.52 18.06 -1.48
N TRP A 142 -2.00 18.29 -2.68
CA TRP A 142 -0.57 18.19 -3.02
C TRP A 142 0.04 19.56 -3.33
N ASN A 143 1.35 19.68 -3.16
CA ASN A 143 2.10 20.80 -3.72
C ASN A 143 2.34 20.53 -5.23
N ARG A 144 1.84 21.42 -6.10
CA ARG A 144 1.88 21.30 -7.58
C ARG A 144 3.31 21.20 -8.14
N ASP A 145 4.28 21.77 -7.44
CA ASP A 145 5.66 21.86 -7.92
C ASP A 145 6.51 20.67 -7.49
N GLY A 146 5.94 19.70 -6.78
CA GLY A 146 6.66 18.52 -6.29
C GLY A 146 7.61 18.82 -5.13
N GLU A 147 7.55 20.04 -4.58
CA GLU A 147 8.35 20.47 -3.42
C GLU A 147 7.74 20.05 -2.06
N GLY A 148 6.61 19.34 -2.09
CA GLY A 148 6.00 18.76 -0.90
C GLY A 148 6.68 17.46 -0.46
N VAL A 149 6.37 17.02 0.75
CA VAL A 149 6.80 15.74 1.36
C VAL A 149 6.48 14.51 0.49
N MET A 150 5.51 14.67 -0.40
CA MET A 150 4.93 13.64 -1.21
C MET A 150 4.88 14.14 -2.64
N LEU A 151 5.42 13.33 -3.54
CA LEU A 151 5.39 13.66 -4.97
C LEU A 151 3.95 13.64 -5.46
N PRO A 152 3.55 14.64 -6.25
CA PRO A 152 2.21 14.67 -6.78
C PRO A 152 1.98 13.45 -7.69
N PRO A 153 0.76 12.89 -7.72
CA PRO A 153 0.47 11.64 -8.42
C PRO A 153 0.89 11.64 -9.90
N PHE A 154 0.69 12.73 -10.63
CA PHE A 154 1.09 12.85 -12.03
C PHE A 154 2.63 12.70 -12.20
N ALA A 155 3.44 13.32 -11.33
CA ALA A 155 4.89 13.19 -11.39
C ALA A 155 5.33 11.75 -11.07
N LYS A 156 4.67 11.10 -10.10
CA LYS A 156 4.89 9.67 -9.80
C LYS A 156 4.60 8.80 -11.03
N ALA A 157 3.48 9.03 -11.71
CA ALA A 157 3.10 8.26 -12.90
C ALA A 157 4.05 8.45 -14.08
N ARG A 158 4.49 9.69 -14.33
CA ARG A 158 5.48 9.97 -15.37
C ARG A 158 6.76 9.20 -15.11
N ASN A 159 7.31 9.33 -13.91
CA ASN A 159 8.52 8.62 -13.52
C ASN A 159 8.30 7.10 -13.64
N GLN A 160 7.14 6.58 -13.25
CA GLN A 160 6.83 5.16 -13.39
C GLN A 160 6.82 4.68 -14.84
N ALA A 161 6.23 5.45 -15.76
CA ALA A 161 6.25 5.13 -17.18
C ALA A 161 7.68 5.18 -17.75
N GLU A 162 8.49 6.17 -17.35
CA GLU A 162 9.91 6.28 -17.74
C GLU A 162 10.74 5.11 -17.22
N TYR A 163 10.56 4.73 -15.95
CA TYR A 163 11.20 3.57 -15.33
C TYR A 163 10.91 2.30 -16.12
N LEU A 164 9.64 2.00 -16.38
CA LEU A 164 9.24 0.80 -17.10
C LEU A 164 9.80 0.75 -18.54
N LYS A 165 9.91 1.90 -19.22
CA LYS A 165 10.51 2.00 -20.56
C LYS A 165 12.02 1.80 -20.55
N ALA A 166 12.68 2.25 -19.49
CA ALA A 166 14.13 2.19 -19.33
C ALA A 166 14.64 0.85 -18.78
N LEU A 167 13.75 -0.04 -18.32
CA LEU A 167 14.14 -1.36 -17.82
C LEU A 167 15.06 -2.10 -18.82
N PRO A 168 16.20 -2.62 -18.38
CA PRO A 168 17.07 -3.42 -19.24
C PRO A 168 16.41 -4.76 -19.61
N GLU A 169 16.84 -5.32 -20.74
CA GLU A 169 16.20 -6.47 -21.37
C GLU A 169 16.14 -7.72 -20.47
N SER A 170 17.16 -7.93 -19.62
CA SER A 170 17.18 -9.03 -18.65
C SER A 170 16.05 -8.96 -17.62
N VAL A 171 15.61 -7.75 -17.27
CA VAL A 171 14.61 -7.51 -16.20
C VAL A 171 13.20 -7.32 -16.75
N ARG A 172 13.07 -6.84 -17.99
CA ARG A 172 11.77 -6.58 -18.65
C ARG A 172 10.75 -7.71 -18.51
N PRO A 173 11.10 -9.02 -18.61
CA PRO A 173 10.13 -10.09 -18.47
C PRO A 173 9.37 -10.08 -17.14
N TYR A 174 9.93 -9.51 -16.08
CA TYR A 174 9.31 -9.49 -14.75
C TYR A 174 8.33 -8.33 -14.53
N PHE A 175 8.29 -7.33 -15.42
CA PHE A 175 7.54 -6.08 -15.25
C PHE A 175 6.56 -5.84 -16.40
N PRO A 176 5.53 -5.00 -16.22
CA PRO A 176 4.69 -4.55 -17.33
C PRO A 176 5.50 -3.68 -18.30
N GLN A 177 5.17 -3.78 -19.60
CA GLN A 177 5.71 -2.89 -20.61
C GLN A 177 4.86 -1.62 -20.68
N ALA A 178 5.46 -0.46 -20.40
CA ALA A 178 4.81 0.83 -20.65
C ALA A 178 4.90 1.23 -22.13
N PHE A 179 3.79 1.75 -22.67
CA PHE A 179 3.67 2.17 -24.07
C PHE A 179 3.78 3.69 -24.20
N ALA A 180 2.73 4.39 -24.65
CA ALA A 180 2.70 5.84 -24.69
C ALA A 180 2.24 6.44 -23.34
N SER A 181 2.68 7.66 -23.08
CA SER A 181 2.23 8.50 -21.97
C SER A 181 1.78 9.85 -22.53
N LEU A 182 0.67 10.36 -22.02
CA LEU A 182 0.07 11.64 -22.36
C LEU A 182 0.05 12.50 -21.09
N GLU A 183 0.63 13.70 -21.20
CA GLU A 183 0.48 14.75 -20.21
C GLU A 183 -0.49 15.79 -20.74
N ARG A 184 -1.45 16.20 -19.92
CA ARG A 184 -2.36 17.31 -20.28
C ARG A 184 -2.79 18.11 -19.06
N GLU A 185 -3.26 19.32 -19.33
CA GLU A 185 -3.95 20.15 -18.34
C GLU A 185 -5.44 20.21 -18.70
N ILE A 186 -6.30 19.98 -17.72
CA ILE A 186 -7.76 20.10 -17.85
C ILE A 186 -8.23 21.32 -17.05
N GLY A 187 -9.09 22.14 -17.64
CA GLY A 187 -9.56 23.36 -16.97
C GLY A 187 -10.34 23.05 -15.69
N VAL A 188 -10.08 23.80 -14.61
CA VAL A 188 -10.91 23.73 -13.40
C VAL A 188 -12.21 24.50 -13.68
N PRO A 189 -13.38 23.83 -13.60
CA PRO A 189 -14.66 24.51 -13.71
C PRO A 189 -14.76 25.69 -12.76
N GLU A 190 -15.32 26.82 -13.22
CA GLU A 190 -15.33 28.09 -12.46
C GLU A 190 -15.90 27.94 -11.05
N HIS A 191 -16.94 27.11 -10.89
CA HIS A 191 -17.59 26.85 -9.60
C HIS A 191 -16.78 25.96 -8.64
N LEU A 192 -15.73 25.29 -9.12
CA LEU A 192 -14.81 24.47 -8.32
C LEU A 192 -13.47 25.17 -8.05
N ARG A 193 -13.28 26.39 -8.57
CA ARG A 193 -12.08 27.17 -8.30
C ARG A 193 -12.11 27.64 -6.85
N GLN A 194 -11.30 27.00 -6.02
CA GLN A 194 -11.14 27.39 -4.62
C GLN A 194 -10.08 28.50 -4.46
N ASP A 195 -9.19 28.67 -5.45
CA ASP A 195 -8.05 29.62 -5.46
C ASP A 195 -7.81 30.18 -6.89
N GLU A 196 -6.65 30.82 -7.16
CA GLU A 196 -6.20 31.22 -8.51
C GLU A 196 -6.00 30.05 -9.50
N ARG A 197 -6.34 28.83 -9.08
CA ARG A 197 -6.14 27.62 -9.86
C ARG A 197 -7.12 27.54 -11.03
N THR A 198 -6.57 27.59 -12.24
CA THR A 198 -7.35 27.53 -13.48
C THR A 198 -7.30 26.17 -14.18
N ALA A 199 -6.36 25.29 -13.83
CA ALA A 199 -6.24 23.95 -14.39
C ALA A 199 -5.81 22.87 -13.38
N HIS A 200 -6.18 21.62 -13.68
CA HIS A 200 -5.66 20.39 -13.10
C HIS A 200 -4.66 19.76 -14.06
N LYS A 201 -3.54 19.27 -13.54
CA LYS A 201 -2.56 18.45 -14.27
C LYS A 201 -2.98 16.98 -14.25
N GLU A 202 -2.74 16.28 -15.34
CA GLU A 202 -2.86 14.83 -15.38
C GLU A 202 -1.82 14.16 -16.26
N VAL A 203 -1.50 12.91 -15.89
CA VAL A 203 -0.70 11.99 -16.68
C VAL A 203 -1.54 10.73 -16.90
N ILE A 204 -1.69 10.35 -18.16
CA ILE A 204 -2.28 9.08 -18.58
C ILE A 204 -1.17 8.26 -19.23
N TYR A 205 -1.02 7.00 -18.85
CA TYR A 205 -0.16 6.10 -19.62
C TYR A 205 -0.77 4.72 -19.72
N GLU A 206 -0.40 4.02 -20.79
CA GLU A 206 -0.83 2.65 -21.02
C GLU A 206 0.33 1.68 -20.77
N MET A 207 0.00 0.50 -20.28
CA MET A 207 0.94 -0.59 -20.10
C MET A 207 0.30 -1.94 -20.42
N SER A 208 1.14 -2.95 -20.63
CA SER A 208 0.69 -4.33 -20.82
C SER A 208 -0.04 -4.86 -19.59
N TYR A 209 -1.12 -5.61 -19.78
CA TYR A 209 -1.75 -6.37 -18.71
C TYR A 209 -0.82 -7.46 -18.18
N VAL A 210 -0.76 -7.58 -16.85
CA VAL A 210 -0.04 -8.64 -16.15
C VAL A 210 -1.07 -9.61 -15.58
N PRO A 211 -1.19 -10.84 -16.12
CA PRO A 211 -2.10 -11.84 -15.60
C PRO A 211 -1.64 -12.37 -14.24
N GLY A 212 -2.55 -13.04 -13.53
CA GLY A 212 -2.23 -13.75 -12.29
C GLY A 212 -2.92 -13.20 -11.04
N GLN A 213 -2.78 -13.97 -9.96
CA GLN A 213 -3.31 -13.65 -8.63
C GLN A 213 -2.24 -12.91 -7.81
N GLU A 214 -2.66 -11.97 -6.97
CA GLU A 214 -1.77 -11.26 -6.03
C GLU A 214 -1.34 -12.21 -4.92
N VAL A 215 -0.12 -12.07 -4.40
CA VAL A 215 0.36 -12.90 -3.29
C VAL A 215 -0.54 -12.73 -2.06
N SER A 216 -0.89 -11.48 -1.69
CA SER A 216 -1.80 -11.20 -0.57
C SER A 216 -3.14 -11.90 -0.75
N ARG A 217 -3.71 -11.82 -1.95
CA ARG A 217 -4.98 -12.44 -2.29
C ARG A 217 -4.91 -13.98 -2.26
N PHE A 218 -3.83 -14.56 -2.78
CA PHE A 218 -3.60 -16.01 -2.71
C PHE A 218 -3.56 -16.47 -1.24
N VAL A 219 -2.82 -15.76 -0.40
CA VAL A 219 -2.73 -16.06 1.03
C VAL A 219 -4.10 -15.95 1.71
N ALA A 220 -4.84 -14.88 1.42
CA ALA A 220 -6.16 -14.65 2.02
C ALA A 220 -7.19 -15.71 1.63
N GLU A 221 -7.25 -16.05 0.33
CA GLU A 221 -8.26 -16.97 -0.23
C GLU A 221 -7.93 -18.45 0.07
N HIS A 222 -6.65 -18.83 0.09
CA HIS A 222 -6.24 -20.23 0.23
C HIS A 222 -5.67 -20.61 1.60
N CYS A 223 -5.32 -19.63 2.44
CA CYS A 223 -4.75 -19.84 3.77
C CYS A 223 -3.61 -20.90 3.80
N PRO A 224 -2.60 -20.79 2.92
CA PRO A 224 -1.59 -21.82 2.75
C PRO A 224 -0.78 -22.06 4.04
N PRO A 225 -0.24 -23.27 4.26
CA PRO A 225 0.69 -23.54 5.36
C PRO A 225 1.94 -22.66 5.30
N PRO A 226 2.58 -22.32 6.44
CA PRO A 226 3.78 -21.48 6.49
C PRO A 226 4.92 -21.93 5.55
N ALA A 227 5.11 -23.25 5.36
CA ALA A 227 6.13 -23.79 4.47
C ALA A 227 5.90 -23.41 2.99
N VAL A 228 4.64 -23.31 2.55
CA VAL A 228 4.30 -22.88 1.18
C VAL A 228 4.55 -21.38 1.02
N VAL A 229 4.20 -20.58 2.03
CA VAL A 229 4.50 -19.14 2.06
C VAL A 229 6.01 -18.91 2.05
N ALA A 230 6.75 -19.64 2.88
CA ALA A 230 8.20 -19.61 2.96
C ALA A 230 8.84 -19.86 1.59
N ARG A 231 8.41 -20.92 0.90
CA ARG A 231 8.93 -21.24 -0.43
C ARG A 231 8.59 -20.16 -1.47
N LEU A 232 7.37 -19.62 -1.44
CA LEU A 232 6.97 -18.51 -2.31
C LEU A 232 7.86 -17.28 -2.06
N TYR A 233 8.12 -16.95 -0.79
CA TYR A 233 8.98 -15.81 -0.43
C TYR A 233 10.42 -16.02 -0.88
N THR A 234 10.98 -17.22 -0.73
CA THR A 234 12.29 -17.56 -1.30
C THR A 234 12.34 -17.26 -2.79
N VAL A 235 11.35 -17.74 -3.55
CA VAL A 235 11.31 -17.54 -5.01
C VAL A 235 11.22 -16.06 -5.37
N VAL A 236 10.35 -15.30 -4.71
CA VAL A 236 10.18 -13.86 -4.95
C VAL A 236 11.47 -13.09 -4.63
N LEU A 237 12.04 -13.32 -3.45
CA LEU A 237 13.24 -12.62 -2.99
C LEU A 237 14.47 -12.99 -3.81
N LYS A 238 14.59 -14.23 -4.29
CA LYS A 238 15.66 -14.62 -5.23
C LYS A 238 15.55 -13.90 -6.57
N VAL A 239 14.35 -13.82 -7.15
CA VAL A 239 14.17 -13.04 -8.40
C VAL A 239 14.58 -11.57 -8.18
N LEU A 240 14.19 -10.97 -7.06
CA LEU A 240 14.60 -9.60 -6.73
C LEU A 240 16.11 -9.49 -6.59
N HIS A 241 16.74 -10.38 -5.80
CA HIS A 241 18.17 -10.34 -5.53
C HIS A 241 19.04 -10.61 -6.77
N ASP A 242 18.75 -11.71 -7.47
CA ASP A 242 19.59 -12.24 -8.54
C ASP A 242 19.37 -11.50 -9.86
N GLU A 243 18.12 -11.13 -10.17
CA GLU A 243 17.76 -10.57 -11.49
C GLU A 243 17.58 -9.05 -11.45
N VAL A 244 17.02 -8.49 -10.37
CA VAL A 244 16.72 -7.05 -10.29
C VAL A 244 17.87 -6.28 -9.64
N HIS A 245 18.29 -6.66 -8.44
CA HIS A 245 19.30 -5.93 -7.65
C HIS A 245 20.72 -6.10 -8.21
N SER A 246 20.95 -7.11 -9.05
CA SER A 246 22.21 -7.30 -9.78
C SER A 246 22.46 -6.23 -10.85
N VAL A 247 21.42 -5.49 -11.24
CA VAL A 247 21.45 -4.53 -12.35
C VAL A 247 21.68 -3.09 -11.87
N ASN A 248 22.43 -2.32 -12.65
CA ASN A 248 22.74 -0.90 -12.41
C ASN A 248 23.32 -0.64 -11.00
N ARG A 249 24.11 -1.58 -10.48
CA ARG A 249 24.74 -1.44 -9.17
C ARG A 249 25.77 -0.32 -9.18
N VAL A 250 25.62 0.61 -8.25
CA VAL A 250 26.49 1.76 -8.06
C VAL A 250 26.81 1.94 -6.57
N ALA A 251 27.94 2.54 -6.26
CA ALA A 251 28.22 2.95 -4.88
C ALA A 251 27.14 3.93 -4.42
N ALA A 252 26.65 3.76 -3.19
CA ALA A 252 25.65 4.67 -2.63
C ALA A 252 26.23 6.11 -2.59
N PRO A 253 25.48 7.13 -3.02
CA PRO A 253 26.00 8.49 -3.14
C PRO A 253 26.13 9.20 -1.77
N GLY A 254 25.86 8.50 -0.67
CA GLY A 254 25.92 8.99 0.70
C GLY A 254 24.76 9.91 1.09
N ARG A 255 24.52 10.01 2.41
CA ARG A 255 23.39 10.74 3.02
C ARG A 255 22.03 10.11 2.73
N THR A 256 21.99 8.84 2.37
CA THR A 256 20.76 8.08 2.19
C THR A 256 19.99 8.05 3.50
N LEU A 257 20.68 7.89 4.64
CA LEU A 257 20.06 7.92 5.96
C LEU A 257 19.26 9.19 6.22
N GLU A 258 19.92 10.33 6.07
CA GLU A 258 19.31 11.61 6.39
C GLU A 258 18.13 11.94 5.48
N VAL A 259 18.23 11.65 4.18
CA VAL A 259 17.23 12.08 3.20
C VAL A 259 16.14 11.04 2.98
N SER A 260 16.50 9.77 2.75
CA SER A 260 15.56 8.72 2.36
C SER A 260 14.85 8.07 3.54
N TYR A 261 15.37 8.22 4.77
CA TYR A 261 14.75 7.63 5.96
C TYR A 261 14.40 8.68 7.01
N PHE A 262 15.38 9.37 7.62
CA PHE A 262 15.09 10.23 8.78
C PHE A 262 14.19 11.41 8.45
N ARG A 263 14.61 12.27 7.52
CA ARG A 263 13.83 13.44 7.11
C ARG A 263 12.48 13.04 6.50
N LYS A 264 12.45 11.93 5.75
CA LYS A 264 11.21 11.39 5.19
C LYS A 264 10.19 10.98 6.27
N ILE A 265 10.64 10.38 7.38
CA ILE A 265 9.77 10.07 8.52
C ILE A 265 9.24 11.38 9.12
N GLU A 266 10.14 12.32 9.44
CA GLU A 266 9.78 13.62 10.05
C GLU A 266 8.77 14.37 9.19
N ASP A 267 9.09 14.58 7.92
CA ASP A 267 8.26 15.30 6.96
C ASP A 267 6.86 14.64 6.84
N ARG A 268 6.79 13.30 6.85
CA ARG A 268 5.53 12.56 6.72
C ARG A 268 4.71 12.52 7.99
N LEU A 269 5.33 12.45 9.17
CA LEU A 269 4.62 12.59 10.44
C LEU A 269 4.10 14.00 10.64
N ASP A 270 4.84 15.02 10.22
CA ASP A 270 4.36 16.40 10.19
C ASP A 270 3.19 16.57 9.21
N LEU A 271 3.19 15.86 8.08
CA LEU A 271 2.03 15.79 7.19
C LEU A 271 0.82 15.14 7.89
N CYS A 272 1.01 14.05 8.63
CA CYS A 272 -0.06 13.43 9.41
C CYS A 272 -0.64 14.39 10.45
N ARG A 273 0.21 15.10 11.19
CA ARG A 273 -0.19 16.11 12.17
C ARG A 273 -1.02 17.23 11.54
N ARG A 274 -0.64 17.72 10.37
CA ARG A 274 -1.43 18.74 9.64
C ARG A 274 -2.76 18.18 9.12
N THR A 275 -2.79 16.89 8.78
CA THR A 275 -3.96 16.23 8.17
C THR A 275 -5.02 15.85 9.21
N ALA A 276 -4.58 15.31 10.35
CA ALA A 276 -5.44 14.79 11.42
C ALA A 276 -4.84 15.20 12.79
N PRO A 277 -4.90 16.50 13.16
CA PRO A 277 -4.21 17.04 14.33
C PRO A 277 -4.67 16.48 15.69
N ASN A 278 -5.91 15.99 15.80
CA ASN A 278 -6.40 15.34 17.02
C ASN A 278 -5.97 13.88 17.11
N THR A 279 -5.73 13.23 15.97
CA THR A 279 -5.23 11.85 15.90
C THR A 279 -3.72 11.80 16.11
N PHE A 280 -2.99 12.61 15.35
CA PHE A 280 -1.53 12.71 15.34
C PHE A 280 -1.06 13.95 16.11
N ASP A 281 -1.54 14.06 17.35
CA ASP A 281 -1.24 15.17 18.25
C ASP A 281 0.16 15.05 18.87
N GLU A 282 0.54 16.05 19.67
CA GLU A 282 1.79 16.05 20.44
C GLU A 282 1.83 14.91 21.49
N HIS A 283 0.69 14.45 21.98
CA HIS A 283 0.60 13.41 22.99
C HIS A 283 0.82 11.99 22.44
N LEU A 284 0.66 11.80 21.13
CA LEU A 284 1.03 10.58 20.43
C LEU A 284 2.48 10.64 19.89
N LEU A 285 2.86 11.76 19.27
CA LEU A 285 4.10 11.84 18.48
C LEU A 285 5.32 12.36 19.26
N ASP A 286 5.14 13.32 20.17
CA ASP A 286 6.27 14.08 20.74
C ASP A 286 6.73 13.57 22.10
N THR A 287 6.07 12.54 22.65
CA THR A 287 6.53 11.89 23.86
C THR A 287 7.83 11.13 23.62
N GLU A 288 8.71 11.07 24.63
CA GLU A 288 9.96 10.29 24.51
C GLU A 288 9.69 8.79 24.32
N ARG A 289 8.64 8.29 24.95
CA ARG A 289 8.25 6.88 24.96
C ARG A 289 6.81 6.68 24.52
N ILE A 290 6.52 5.49 24.02
CA ILE A 290 5.18 5.00 23.71
C ILE A 290 5.08 3.55 24.20
N VAL A 291 3.89 3.15 24.67
CA VAL A 291 3.59 1.76 25.02
C VAL A 291 2.76 1.17 23.90
N VAL A 292 3.26 0.13 23.24
CA VAL A 292 2.53 -0.60 22.20
C VAL A 292 2.36 -2.05 22.66
N ASP A 293 1.11 -2.52 22.70
CA ASP A 293 0.76 -3.89 23.13
C ASP A 293 1.37 -4.28 24.49
N GLY A 294 1.41 -3.30 25.41
CA GLY A 294 1.98 -3.47 26.75
C GLY A 294 3.50 -3.32 26.86
N VAL A 295 4.23 -3.24 25.75
CA VAL A 295 5.69 -3.07 25.73
C VAL A 295 6.06 -1.60 25.56
N SER A 296 7.02 -1.11 26.35
CA SER A 296 7.46 0.28 26.29
C SER A 296 8.64 0.47 25.33
N TYR A 297 8.46 1.36 24.37
CA TYR A 297 9.42 1.70 23.31
C TYR A 297 9.85 3.17 23.38
N LEU A 298 11.02 3.50 22.83
CA LEU A 298 11.32 4.88 22.45
C LEU A 298 10.42 5.28 21.27
N ASN A 299 9.90 6.50 21.30
CA ASN A 299 9.06 7.01 20.23
C ASN A 299 9.89 7.51 19.03
N SER A 300 9.27 7.75 17.88
CA SER A 300 9.94 8.09 16.62
C SER A 300 10.97 9.23 16.75
N SER A 301 10.58 10.39 17.29
CA SER A 301 11.48 11.53 17.49
C SER A 301 12.66 11.24 18.43
N ALA A 302 12.48 10.38 19.44
CA ALA A 302 13.56 9.95 20.32
C ALA A 302 14.51 8.97 19.63
N LEU A 303 13.98 8.02 18.84
CA LEU A 303 14.74 7.08 18.03
C LEU A 303 15.61 7.79 16.99
N LEU A 304 15.03 8.70 16.21
CA LEU A 304 15.75 9.44 15.18
C LEU A 304 16.91 10.25 15.77
N ARG A 305 16.70 10.91 16.92
CA ARG A 305 17.78 11.59 17.65
C ARG A 305 18.85 10.61 18.12
N ARG A 306 18.46 9.44 18.63
CA ARG A 306 19.39 8.41 19.12
C ARG A 306 20.27 7.85 17.99
N PHE A 307 19.71 7.59 16.80
CA PHE A 307 20.48 7.18 15.62
C PHE A 307 21.44 8.27 15.17
N ARG A 308 20.96 9.51 15.00
CA ARG A 308 21.80 10.65 14.56
C ARG A 308 22.93 10.98 15.52
N ALA A 309 22.74 10.77 16.82
CA ALA A 309 23.74 11.11 17.84
C ALA A 309 24.97 10.17 17.86
N ASN A 310 24.93 9.03 17.17
CA ASN A 310 26.02 8.05 17.19
C ASN A 310 26.56 7.76 15.78
N PRO A 311 27.74 8.30 15.42
CA PRO A 311 28.35 8.07 14.10
C PRO A 311 28.52 6.59 13.75
N ALA A 312 28.86 5.73 14.72
CA ALA A 312 29.03 4.30 14.48
C ALA A 312 27.72 3.61 14.06
N PHE A 313 26.56 4.12 14.52
CA PHE A 313 25.27 3.60 14.06
C PHE A 313 24.99 4.03 12.62
N LEU A 314 25.34 5.27 12.27
CA LEU A 314 25.17 5.77 10.91
C LEU A 314 26.04 4.99 9.91
N ASP A 315 27.28 4.67 10.26
CA ASP A 315 28.19 3.88 9.42
C ASP A 315 27.66 2.45 9.17
N VAL A 316 26.95 1.88 10.14
CA VAL A 316 26.32 0.55 10.03
C VAL A 316 25.04 0.61 9.19
N LEU A 317 24.24 1.66 9.35
CA LEU A 317 22.92 1.76 8.71
C LEU A 317 22.97 2.28 7.26
N GLU A 318 23.97 3.09 6.91
CA GLU A 318 24.09 3.69 5.57
C GLU A 318 24.36 2.60 4.52
N PRO A 319 23.56 2.52 3.44
CA PRO A 319 23.83 1.59 2.35
C PRO A 319 25.19 1.85 1.73
N ARG A 320 25.87 0.78 1.32
CA ARG A 320 27.10 0.88 0.52
C ARG A 320 26.83 0.86 -0.98
N VAL A 321 25.72 0.25 -1.40
CA VAL A 321 25.37 0.02 -2.80
C VAL A 321 23.92 0.41 -3.03
N HIS A 322 23.67 1.13 -4.11
CA HIS A 322 22.34 1.31 -4.69
C HIS A 322 22.26 0.49 -5.98
N SER A 323 21.07 0.02 -6.32
CA SER A 323 20.82 -0.77 -7.53
C SER A 323 19.47 -0.42 -8.13
N LEU A 324 19.14 -1.04 -9.27
CA LEU A 324 17.74 -1.12 -9.67
C LEU A 324 16.94 -1.80 -8.56
N VAL A 325 15.75 -1.27 -8.25
CA VAL A 325 14.83 -1.79 -7.24
C VAL A 325 13.42 -1.81 -7.77
N MET A 326 12.61 -2.77 -7.33
CA MET A 326 11.17 -2.72 -7.54
C MET A 326 10.56 -1.60 -6.67
N GLY A 327 11.06 -1.46 -5.43
CA GLY A 327 10.84 -0.38 -4.46
C GLY A 327 9.45 -0.31 -3.82
N ASP A 328 8.51 -1.18 -4.20
CA ASP A 328 7.19 -1.33 -3.57
C ASP A 328 6.67 -2.78 -3.59
N THR A 329 7.50 -3.73 -3.13
CA THR A 329 7.23 -5.19 -3.16
C THR A 329 6.19 -5.67 -2.14
N ASN A 330 5.19 -4.86 -1.81
CA ASN A 330 4.03 -5.32 -1.05
C ASN A 330 3.43 -6.54 -1.75
N THR A 331 2.86 -7.48 -1.00
CA THR A 331 2.32 -8.74 -1.53
C THR A 331 1.18 -8.53 -2.53
N GLU A 332 0.49 -7.38 -2.50
CA GLU A 332 -0.49 -6.96 -3.52
C GLU A 332 0.12 -6.58 -4.89
N ASN A 333 1.41 -6.23 -4.91
CA ASN A 333 2.15 -5.83 -6.11
C ASN A 333 2.97 -6.96 -6.72
N ILE A 334 2.86 -8.18 -6.17
CA ILE A 334 3.52 -9.39 -6.70
C ILE A 334 2.44 -10.30 -7.26
N LYS A 335 2.58 -10.70 -8.53
CA LYS A 335 1.63 -11.54 -9.26
C LYS A 335 2.18 -12.94 -9.47
N ILE A 336 1.32 -13.93 -9.24
CA ILE A 336 1.54 -15.35 -9.53
C ILE A 336 0.66 -15.72 -10.72
N THR A 337 1.28 -16.06 -11.85
CA THR A 337 0.56 -16.42 -13.07
C THR A 337 -0.08 -17.80 -12.96
N ASP A 338 0.60 -18.76 -12.34
CA ASP A 338 0.09 -20.11 -12.07
C ASP A 338 0.26 -20.49 -10.59
N THR A 339 -0.86 -20.69 -9.89
CA THR A 339 -0.89 -21.11 -8.48
C THR A 339 -0.91 -22.62 -8.31
N GLY A 340 -1.02 -23.39 -9.40
CA GLY A 340 -1.06 -24.86 -9.40
C GLY A 340 0.04 -25.53 -8.57
N PRO A 341 1.33 -25.15 -8.74
CA PRO A 341 2.42 -25.70 -7.94
C PRO A 341 2.25 -25.47 -6.43
N LEU A 342 1.86 -24.25 -6.03
CA LEU A 342 1.63 -23.90 -4.62
C LEU A 342 0.49 -24.71 -4.03
N LEU A 343 -0.63 -24.80 -4.75
CA LEU A 343 -1.81 -25.55 -4.33
C LEU A 343 -1.53 -27.05 -4.26
N ARG A 344 -0.65 -27.59 -5.10
CA ARG A 344 -0.21 -28.98 -5.01
C ARG A 344 0.59 -29.22 -3.73
N ALA A 345 1.58 -28.39 -3.44
CA ALA A 345 2.37 -28.50 -2.20
C ALA A 345 1.47 -28.38 -0.95
N GLN A 346 0.54 -27.40 -0.96
CA GLN A 346 -0.44 -27.24 0.11
C GLN A 346 -1.26 -28.51 0.35
N ARG A 347 -1.85 -29.09 -0.70
CA ARG A 347 -2.66 -30.31 -0.57
C ARG A 347 -1.86 -31.48 0.01
N LEU A 348 -0.60 -31.66 -0.40
CA LEU A 348 0.24 -32.73 0.10
C LEU A 348 0.52 -32.55 1.61
N ILE A 349 0.88 -31.34 2.03
CA ILE A 349 1.10 -31.00 3.45
C ILE A 349 -0.17 -31.25 4.27
N GLU A 350 -1.32 -30.75 3.81
CA GLU A 350 -2.59 -30.89 4.52
C GLU A 350 -3.10 -32.34 4.59
N SER A 351 -2.75 -33.17 3.60
CA SER A 351 -3.07 -34.60 3.59
C SER A 351 -2.14 -35.45 4.46
N GLY A 352 -1.06 -34.88 5.00
CA GLY A 352 -0.04 -35.63 5.74
C GLY A 352 0.78 -36.57 4.85
N ALA A 353 1.04 -36.17 3.60
CA ALA A 353 1.86 -36.96 2.67
C ALA A 353 3.30 -37.16 3.20
N PRO A 354 4.04 -38.18 2.70
CA PRO A 354 5.44 -38.38 3.04
C PRO A 354 6.31 -37.13 2.79
N ALA A 355 7.34 -36.94 3.63
CA ALA A 355 8.18 -35.74 3.60
C ALA A 355 8.89 -35.55 2.26
N ASP A 356 9.37 -36.63 1.64
CA ASP A 356 10.03 -36.62 0.34
C ASP A 356 9.09 -36.16 -0.79
N GLU A 357 7.79 -36.49 -0.73
CA GLU A 357 6.79 -36.00 -1.68
C GLU A 357 6.51 -34.51 -1.49
N VAL A 358 6.42 -34.05 -0.23
CA VAL A 358 6.24 -32.64 0.11
C VAL A 358 7.45 -31.81 -0.36
N ASP A 359 8.65 -32.27 -0.06
CA ASP A 359 9.90 -31.59 -0.43
C ASP A 359 10.04 -31.51 -1.95
N ALA A 360 9.72 -32.58 -2.68
CA ALA A 360 9.68 -32.57 -4.14
C ALA A 360 8.67 -31.55 -4.67
N ALA A 361 7.47 -31.49 -4.08
CA ALA A 361 6.46 -30.52 -4.50
C ALA A 361 6.84 -29.06 -4.19
N LEU A 362 7.53 -28.81 -3.06
CA LEU A 362 8.06 -27.49 -2.74
C LEU A 362 9.24 -27.12 -3.65
N ALA A 363 10.08 -28.08 -4.05
CA ALA A 363 11.16 -27.86 -5.01
C ALA A 363 10.64 -27.47 -6.40
N ASP A 364 9.51 -28.03 -6.84
CA ASP A 364 8.83 -27.68 -8.09
C ASP A 364 8.32 -26.23 -8.12
N VAL A 365 8.14 -25.58 -6.95
CA VAL A 365 7.80 -24.17 -6.84
C VAL A 365 9.04 -23.33 -7.18
N THR A 366 9.06 -22.77 -8.38
CA THR A 366 10.16 -21.97 -8.94
C THR A 366 9.64 -20.68 -9.56
N ALA A 367 10.52 -19.71 -9.84
CA ALA A 367 10.12 -18.46 -10.51
C ALA A 367 9.46 -18.72 -11.87
N ALA A 368 9.96 -19.71 -12.60
CA ALA A 368 9.44 -20.13 -13.90
C ALA A 368 8.08 -20.82 -13.77
N SER A 369 7.91 -21.75 -12.82
CA SER A 369 6.65 -22.48 -12.64
C SER A 369 5.52 -21.58 -12.15
N LEU A 370 5.84 -20.54 -11.38
CA LEU A 370 4.86 -19.58 -10.88
C LEU A 370 4.58 -18.43 -11.86
N GLY A 371 5.54 -18.15 -12.76
CA GLY A 371 5.50 -16.97 -13.63
C GLY A 371 5.42 -15.68 -12.80
N ILE A 372 6.37 -15.48 -11.87
CA ILE A 372 6.40 -14.29 -11.00
C ILE A 372 6.52 -13.02 -11.84
N ARG A 373 5.70 -12.02 -11.50
CA ARG A 373 5.71 -10.67 -12.08
C ARG A 373 5.51 -9.62 -11.00
N PHE A 374 6.07 -8.43 -11.21
CA PHE A 374 5.95 -7.29 -10.32
C PHE A 374 5.12 -6.18 -10.97
N LEU A 375 4.30 -5.53 -10.16
CA LEU A 375 3.45 -4.41 -10.54
C LEU A 375 3.79 -3.16 -9.76
N ASP A 376 3.39 -2.02 -10.32
CA ASP A 376 3.48 -0.73 -9.66
C ASP A 376 4.88 -0.39 -9.08
N PRO A 377 5.99 -0.57 -9.83
CA PRO A 377 7.31 -0.29 -9.28
C PRO A 377 7.44 1.17 -8.86
N ARG A 378 8.19 1.39 -7.80
CA ARG A 378 8.54 2.70 -7.28
C ARG A 378 9.68 3.30 -8.12
N ALA A 379 9.31 4.16 -9.05
CA ALA A 379 10.25 4.92 -9.89
C ALA A 379 10.81 6.19 -9.24
N ILE A 380 10.99 6.17 -7.91
CA ILE A 380 11.50 7.28 -7.12
C ILE A 380 12.51 6.70 -6.14
N GLY A 381 13.77 6.69 -6.58
CA GLY A 381 14.92 6.26 -5.80
C GLY A 381 15.57 7.42 -5.04
N PHE A 382 16.70 7.16 -4.40
CA PHE A 382 17.46 8.20 -3.71
C PHE A 382 18.16 9.13 -4.71
N ARG A 383 17.66 10.36 -4.84
CA ARG A 383 18.14 11.39 -5.81
C ARG A 383 18.14 10.93 -7.27
N SER A 384 17.40 9.87 -7.57
CA SER A 384 17.22 9.31 -8.90
C SER A 384 15.73 9.06 -9.10
N THR A 385 15.23 9.29 -10.31
CA THR A 385 13.81 9.14 -10.62
C THR A 385 13.65 8.65 -12.05
N GLY A 386 12.52 8.01 -12.32
CA GLY A 386 12.19 7.59 -13.68
C GLY A 386 13.19 6.57 -14.20
N ALA A 387 13.73 6.83 -15.39
CA ALA A 387 14.63 5.94 -16.10
C ALA A 387 15.91 5.58 -15.32
N ASP A 388 16.42 6.52 -14.52
CA ASP A 388 17.70 6.38 -13.81
C ASP A 388 17.54 5.87 -12.38
N THR A 389 16.33 5.44 -12.00
CA THR A 389 16.01 5.06 -10.62
C THR A 389 16.98 3.99 -10.11
N SER A 390 17.68 4.34 -9.05
CA SER A 390 18.53 3.44 -8.26
C SER A 390 18.35 3.77 -6.78
N ASP A 391 18.15 2.76 -5.95
CA ASP A 391 17.92 2.92 -4.51
C ASP A 391 18.53 1.77 -3.71
N ASP A 392 18.38 1.83 -2.39
CA ASP A 392 18.76 0.76 -1.48
C ASP A 392 17.92 -0.51 -1.72
N PRO A 393 18.52 -1.64 -2.14
CA PRO A 393 17.80 -2.89 -2.42
C PRO A 393 17.10 -3.48 -1.18
N MET A 394 17.49 -3.07 0.03
CA MET A 394 16.82 -3.51 1.26
C MET A 394 15.33 -3.13 1.27
N TYR A 395 14.92 -2.12 0.49
CA TYR A 395 13.52 -1.72 0.30
C TYR A 395 12.62 -2.86 -0.17
N ASP A 396 13.17 -3.84 -0.90
CA ASP A 396 12.40 -4.89 -1.57
C ASP A 396 12.09 -6.10 -0.68
N ASN A 397 12.50 -6.07 0.58
CA ASN A 397 12.17 -7.11 1.57
C ASN A 397 10.74 -6.99 2.15
N LYS A 398 9.83 -6.27 1.46
CA LYS A 398 8.47 -6.06 1.96
C LYS A 398 7.61 -7.30 2.15
N PRO A 399 7.84 -8.48 1.52
CA PRO A 399 7.12 -9.69 1.92
C PRO A 399 7.15 -9.95 3.43
N TRP A 400 8.27 -9.61 4.11
CA TRP A 400 8.39 -9.69 5.57
C TRP A 400 7.66 -8.57 6.32
N HIS A 401 7.61 -7.36 5.76
CA HIS A 401 6.76 -6.27 6.25
C HIS A 401 5.27 -6.66 6.19
N ASN A 402 4.85 -7.33 5.12
CA ASN A 402 3.49 -7.82 4.92
C ASN A 402 3.11 -8.95 5.88
N SER A 403 4.02 -9.88 6.16
CA SER A 403 3.77 -11.00 7.08
C SER A 403 4.16 -10.72 8.53
N ILE A 404 5.46 -10.73 8.85
CA ILE A 404 5.97 -10.54 10.22
C ILE A 404 5.65 -9.13 10.75
N GLY A 405 5.65 -8.12 9.88
CA GLY A 405 5.24 -6.77 10.25
C GLY A 405 3.73 -6.53 10.29
N HIS A 406 2.92 -7.58 10.08
CA HIS A 406 1.46 -7.55 10.07
C HIS A 406 0.80 -6.56 9.09
N TYR A 407 1.52 -6.10 8.06
CA TYR A 407 0.95 -5.10 7.17
C TYR A 407 -0.24 -5.64 6.38
N ASP A 408 -0.30 -6.91 6.01
CA ASP A 408 -1.50 -7.47 5.34
C ASP A 408 -2.72 -7.42 6.27
N GLU A 409 -2.55 -7.77 7.54
CA GLU A 409 -3.60 -7.67 8.56
C GLU A 409 -4.08 -6.22 8.74
N LEU A 410 -3.15 -5.26 8.84
CA LEU A 410 -3.45 -3.85 9.03
C LEU A 410 -4.07 -3.23 7.78
N HIS A 411 -3.53 -3.52 6.61
CA HIS A 411 -3.96 -2.99 5.32
C HIS A 411 -5.39 -3.45 4.97
N HIS A 412 -5.74 -4.69 5.32
CA HIS A 412 -7.07 -5.26 5.13
C HIS A 412 -8.00 -5.10 6.33
N GLU A 413 -7.60 -4.33 7.35
CA GLU A 413 -8.41 -4.00 8.54
C GLU A 413 -8.87 -5.19 9.39
N HIS A 414 -8.07 -6.25 9.47
CA HIS A 414 -8.32 -7.38 10.36
C HIS A 414 -7.87 -7.12 11.80
N PHE A 415 -8.17 -5.93 12.34
CA PHE A 415 -7.77 -5.51 13.68
C PHE A 415 -8.69 -4.46 14.31
N THR A 416 -8.60 -4.32 15.62
CA THR A 416 -9.18 -3.21 16.39
C THR A 416 -8.08 -2.45 17.13
N LEU A 417 -8.33 -1.18 17.45
CA LEU A 417 -7.36 -0.28 18.05
C LEU A 417 -7.93 0.37 19.32
N ARG A 418 -7.15 0.37 20.40
CA ARG A 418 -7.41 1.19 21.58
C ARG A 418 -6.25 2.15 21.81
N VAL A 419 -6.55 3.44 21.88
CA VAL A 419 -5.55 4.50 22.11
C VAL A 419 -5.86 5.21 23.41
N ARG A 420 -4.83 5.43 24.23
CA ARG A 420 -4.88 6.22 25.46
C ARG A 420 -3.68 7.18 25.45
N CYS A 421 -3.93 8.44 25.10
CA CYS A 421 -2.96 9.52 25.16
C CYS A 421 -3.49 10.67 26.03
N GLY A 422 -2.64 11.67 26.29
CA GLY A 422 -3.03 12.91 26.95
C GLY A 422 -1.88 13.59 27.70
N PRO A 423 -2.11 14.80 28.23
CA PRO A 423 -1.07 15.59 28.88
C PRO A 423 -0.38 14.84 30.02
N GLY A 424 0.95 14.84 30.02
CA GLY A 424 1.78 14.21 31.06
C GLY A 424 1.71 12.69 31.13
N ARG A 425 1.12 12.02 30.13
CA ARG A 425 1.01 10.56 30.06
C ARG A 425 1.89 10.00 28.95
N THR A 426 2.43 8.80 29.16
CA THR A 426 3.01 8.03 28.06
C THR A 426 1.85 7.46 27.21
N PRO A 427 1.80 7.72 25.90
CA PRO A 427 0.77 7.18 25.03
C PRO A 427 0.80 5.66 25.07
N ARG A 428 -0.39 5.05 25.12
CA ARG A 428 -0.57 3.61 25.03
C ARG A 428 -1.47 3.28 23.86
N VAL A 429 -1.01 2.37 23.01
CA VAL A 429 -1.74 1.87 21.85
C VAL A 429 -1.77 0.34 21.96
N ASP A 430 -2.98 -0.23 21.96
CA ASP A 430 -3.17 -1.69 21.94
C ASP A 430 -3.85 -2.07 20.61
N VAL A 431 -3.22 -2.95 19.83
CA VAL A 431 -3.67 -3.47 18.54
C VAL A 431 -4.12 -4.92 18.73
N GLU A 432 -5.41 -5.19 18.54
CA GLU A 432 -5.98 -6.54 18.69
C GLU A 432 -6.45 -7.08 17.33
N PHE A 433 -5.75 -8.08 16.78
CA PHE A 433 -6.12 -8.72 15.52
C PHE A 433 -7.37 -9.60 15.65
N THR A 434 -8.25 -9.57 14.65
CA THR A 434 -9.50 -10.34 14.65
C THR A 434 -9.26 -11.85 14.57
N GLU A 435 -10.16 -12.65 15.15
CA GLU A 435 -10.03 -14.13 15.16
C GLU A 435 -10.11 -14.75 13.76
N ASP A 436 -11.03 -14.27 12.91
CA ASP A 436 -11.24 -14.79 11.54
C ASP A 436 -10.22 -14.27 10.51
N ASN A 437 -9.06 -13.82 10.96
CA ASN A 437 -8.03 -13.23 10.11
C ASN A 437 -7.33 -14.30 9.24
N PRO A 438 -7.49 -14.27 7.90
CA PRO A 438 -6.91 -15.29 7.03
C PRO A 438 -5.39 -15.24 6.99
N TYR A 439 -4.79 -14.05 7.06
CA TYR A 439 -3.33 -13.86 7.08
C TYR A 439 -2.72 -14.47 8.34
N ARG A 440 -3.33 -14.24 9.51
CA ARG A 440 -2.91 -14.85 10.77
C ARG A 440 -2.91 -16.38 10.70
N ARG A 441 -3.92 -16.98 10.07
CA ARG A 441 -4.01 -18.46 9.90
C ARG A 441 -2.91 -19.02 8.99
N ALA A 442 -2.56 -18.28 7.94
CA ALA A 442 -1.55 -18.68 6.97
C ALA A 442 -0.13 -18.45 7.49
N TYR A 443 0.17 -17.23 7.93
CA TYR A 443 1.50 -16.84 8.39
C TYR A 443 1.84 -17.43 9.75
N ARG A 444 0.85 -17.54 10.65
CA ARG A 444 1.01 -18.04 12.03
C ARG A 444 2.14 -17.33 12.78
N VAL A 445 2.24 -16.01 12.60
CA VAL A 445 3.18 -15.16 13.33
C VAL A 445 2.88 -15.26 14.82
N ARG A 446 3.93 -15.46 15.61
CA ARG A 446 3.93 -15.61 17.07
C ARG A 446 4.57 -14.42 17.78
N ASP A 447 5.00 -13.41 17.02
CA ASP A 447 5.65 -12.20 17.53
C ASP A 447 6.93 -12.50 18.32
N VAL A 448 7.77 -13.43 17.83
CA VAL A 448 8.95 -13.89 18.58
C VAL A 448 9.94 -12.75 18.86
N ALA A 449 10.00 -11.74 17.98
CA ALA A 449 10.82 -10.55 18.16
C ALA A 449 10.31 -9.61 19.27
N VAL A 450 8.99 -9.55 19.48
CA VAL A 450 8.33 -8.79 20.56
C VAL A 450 8.48 -9.53 21.88
N ASP A 451 8.10 -10.82 21.90
CA ASP A 451 7.92 -11.61 23.11
C ASP A 451 9.21 -12.27 23.61
N GLY A 452 10.28 -12.23 22.81
CA GLY A 452 11.55 -12.90 23.12
C GLY A 452 11.44 -14.43 23.06
N GLY A 453 10.52 -14.94 22.24
CA GLY A 453 10.30 -16.38 22.05
C GLY A 453 11.34 -17.03 21.14
N PRO A 454 11.56 -18.35 21.25
CA PRO A 454 12.47 -19.07 20.36
C PRO A 454 11.89 -19.29 18.95
N VAL A 455 12.81 -19.28 17.99
CA VAL A 455 12.63 -19.76 16.62
C VAL A 455 12.98 -21.25 16.56
N HIS A 456 12.18 -22.06 15.87
CA HIS A 456 12.31 -23.52 15.78
C HIS A 456 12.40 -23.96 14.32
N PRO A 457 13.57 -23.83 13.68
CA PRO A 457 13.74 -24.23 12.28
C PRO A 457 13.50 -25.73 12.06
N ASP A 458 13.79 -26.57 13.06
CA ASP A 458 13.59 -28.03 12.96
C ASP A 458 12.14 -28.48 13.15
N ALA A 459 11.27 -27.58 13.65
CA ALA A 459 9.84 -27.84 13.81
C ALA A 459 9.05 -26.53 13.61
N PRO A 460 8.99 -26.01 12.36
CA PRO A 460 8.39 -24.71 12.08
C PRO A 460 6.92 -24.64 12.46
N ARG A 461 6.53 -23.57 13.18
CA ARG A 461 5.14 -23.32 13.59
C ARG A 461 4.54 -22.12 12.87
N GLY A 462 5.37 -21.19 12.40
CA GLY A 462 4.97 -20.03 11.60
C GLY A 462 6.08 -19.56 10.67
N VAL A 463 5.81 -18.53 9.87
CA VAL A 463 6.75 -18.02 8.86
C VAL A 463 8.05 -17.46 9.47
N GLU A 464 8.02 -17.02 10.72
CA GLU A 464 9.21 -16.59 11.47
C GLU A 464 10.26 -17.72 11.61
N ASP A 465 9.82 -18.98 11.67
CA ASP A 465 10.70 -20.15 11.76
C ASP A 465 11.49 -20.44 10.48
N HIS A 466 11.02 -19.90 9.36
CA HIS A 466 11.68 -20.04 8.06
C HIS A 466 12.56 -18.84 7.70
N PHE A 467 12.52 -17.74 8.48
CA PHE A 467 13.21 -16.49 8.12
C PHE A 467 14.70 -16.72 7.87
N ALA A 468 15.41 -17.31 8.84
CA ALA A 468 16.84 -17.58 8.73
C ALA A 468 17.17 -18.42 7.49
N GLN A 469 16.46 -19.53 7.28
CA GLN A 469 16.64 -20.42 6.13
C GLN A 469 16.47 -19.68 4.79
N ILE A 470 15.40 -18.90 4.66
CA ILE A 470 15.10 -18.16 3.43
C ILE A 470 16.18 -17.12 3.16
N MET A 471 16.54 -16.31 4.16
CA MET A 471 17.53 -15.25 3.97
C MET A 471 18.92 -15.84 3.69
N THR A 472 19.26 -16.97 4.30
CA THR A 472 20.47 -17.74 3.96
C THR A 472 20.45 -18.20 2.51
N GLU A 473 19.33 -18.73 2.02
CA GLU A 473 19.21 -19.20 0.64
C GLU A 473 19.22 -18.06 -0.39
N VAL A 474 18.64 -16.89 -0.05
CA VAL A 474 18.55 -15.72 -0.93
C VAL A 474 19.90 -15.00 -1.02
N TYR A 475 20.58 -14.78 0.11
CA TYR A 475 21.82 -14.00 0.15
C TYR A 475 23.09 -14.86 0.19
N GLY A 476 22.95 -16.19 0.15
CA GLY A 476 24.07 -17.13 0.20
C GLY A 476 24.87 -17.01 1.50
N LEU A 477 24.21 -16.86 2.65
CA LEU A 477 24.87 -16.53 3.92
C LEU A 477 25.77 -17.65 4.47
N ASP A 478 25.61 -18.88 3.96
CA ASP A 478 26.48 -20.01 4.30
C ASP A 478 27.87 -19.90 3.64
N ASP A 479 28.03 -19.03 2.65
CA ASP A 479 29.30 -18.70 2.01
C ASP A 479 29.92 -17.45 2.64
N PRO A 480 31.06 -17.55 3.36
CA PRO A 480 31.76 -16.40 3.92
C PRO A 480 32.21 -15.39 2.85
N ASP A 481 32.39 -15.83 1.60
CA ASP A 481 32.77 -15.00 0.46
C ASP A 481 31.55 -14.46 -0.32
N SER A 482 30.33 -14.62 0.23
CA SER A 482 29.09 -14.11 -0.37
C SER A 482 29.24 -12.65 -0.78
N PRO A 483 28.94 -12.30 -2.05
CA PRO A 483 28.92 -10.92 -2.50
C PRO A 483 28.01 -10.04 -1.64
N HIS A 484 26.90 -10.59 -1.13
CA HIS A 484 25.98 -9.86 -0.26
C HIS A 484 26.65 -9.49 1.06
N LEU A 485 27.31 -10.43 1.74
CA LEU A 485 27.97 -10.18 3.03
C LEU A 485 29.15 -9.20 2.90
N ARG A 486 29.87 -9.23 1.76
CA ARG A 486 30.91 -8.24 1.47
C ARG A 486 30.33 -6.84 1.32
N ASP A 487 29.24 -6.73 0.57
CA ASP A 487 28.66 -5.45 0.20
C ASP A 487 27.75 -4.87 1.30
N ASP A 488 27.19 -5.72 2.16
CA ASP A 488 26.37 -5.35 3.33
C ASP A 488 26.57 -6.33 4.52
N PRO A 489 27.67 -6.22 5.27
CA PRO A 489 27.95 -7.10 6.41
C PRO A 489 27.00 -6.90 7.60
N TYR A 490 26.21 -5.82 7.59
CA TYR A 490 25.27 -5.47 8.66
C TYR A 490 23.81 -5.56 8.20
N TRP A 491 23.56 -6.32 7.12
CA TRP A 491 22.26 -6.41 6.46
C TRP A 491 21.11 -6.72 7.42
N LEU A 492 21.31 -7.55 8.45
CA LEU A 492 20.25 -7.91 9.41
C LEU A 492 19.78 -6.72 10.23
N ILE A 493 20.71 -5.85 10.65
CA ILE A 493 20.43 -4.61 11.37
C ILE A 493 19.73 -3.63 10.41
N ARG A 494 20.25 -3.51 9.19
CA ARG A 494 19.68 -2.65 8.14
C ARG A 494 18.29 -3.10 7.72
N PHE A 495 18.04 -4.41 7.67
CA PHE A 495 16.73 -4.99 7.38
C PHE A 495 15.69 -4.50 8.39
N ALA A 496 15.94 -4.67 9.70
CA ALA A 496 15.01 -4.22 10.71
C ALA A 496 14.83 -2.70 10.70
N PHE A 497 15.91 -1.95 10.48
CA PHE A 497 15.87 -0.51 10.36
C PHE A 497 14.99 -0.07 9.17
N VAL A 498 15.24 -0.58 7.97
CA VAL A 498 14.51 -0.21 6.75
C VAL A 498 13.03 -0.59 6.86
N MET A 499 12.69 -1.76 7.41
CA MET A 499 11.29 -2.12 7.70
C MET A 499 10.63 -1.09 8.62
N GLY A 500 11.31 -0.70 9.70
CA GLY A 500 10.81 0.34 10.62
C GLY A 500 10.62 1.70 9.95
N THR A 501 11.53 2.09 9.05
CA THR A 501 11.41 3.33 8.29
C THR A 501 10.24 3.30 7.30
N HIS A 502 9.93 2.14 6.70
CA HIS A 502 8.77 1.99 5.82
C HIS A 502 7.49 2.26 6.59
N PHE A 503 7.28 1.50 7.67
CA PHE A 503 6.09 1.61 8.49
C PHE A 503 5.91 3.02 9.06
N THR A 504 6.94 3.61 9.67
CA THR A 504 6.84 4.97 10.24
C THR A 504 6.59 6.06 9.19
N ALA A 505 7.01 5.84 7.95
CA ALA A 505 6.78 6.76 6.84
C ALA A 505 5.49 6.47 6.05
N MET A 506 4.74 5.41 6.32
CA MET A 506 3.52 5.04 5.59
C MET A 506 2.18 5.63 6.08
N PRO A 507 2.02 6.21 7.29
CA PRO A 507 0.71 6.65 7.77
C PRO A 507 -0.05 7.61 6.82
N PRO A 508 0.58 8.59 6.13
CA PRO A 508 -0.16 9.51 5.25
C PRO A 508 -0.97 8.84 4.12
N PHE A 509 -0.56 7.65 3.68
CA PHE A 509 -1.23 6.91 2.59
C PHE A 509 -2.46 6.11 3.08
N HIS A 510 -2.72 6.10 4.39
CA HIS A 510 -3.69 5.22 5.02
C HIS A 510 -4.82 5.98 5.72
N PHE A 511 -4.88 7.30 5.55
CA PHE A 511 -6.00 8.10 6.05
C PHE A 511 -7.31 7.69 5.39
N GLN A 512 -8.36 7.64 6.20
CA GLN A 512 -9.72 7.35 5.77
C GLN A 512 -10.53 8.63 5.69
N ALA A 513 -11.21 8.81 4.57
CA ALA A 513 -12.17 9.88 4.38
C ALA A 513 -13.58 9.29 4.23
N GLU A 514 -14.59 10.04 4.64
CA GLU A 514 -15.99 9.71 4.39
C GLU A 514 -16.34 9.85 2.90
N LEU A 515 -17.56 9.44 2.53
CA LEU A 515 -18.10 9.48 1.16
C LEU A 515 -17.99 10.87 0.48
N GLY A 516 -17.89 11.96 1.27
CA GLY A 516 -17.72 13.34 0.81
C GLY A 516 -16.28 13.88 0.89
N GLY A 517 -15.27 13.02 1.09
CA GLY A 517 -13.87 13.43 1.23
C GLY A 517 -13.53 14.08 2.58
N ALA A 518 -14.50 14.22 3.48
CA ALA A 518 -14.27 14.75 4.81
C ALA A 518 -13.48 13.74 5.65
N LEU A 519 -12.40 14.19 6.26
CA LEU A 519 -11.58 13.38 7.15
C LEU A 519 -12.16 13.44 8.57
N VAL A 520 -12.44 12.28 9.15
CA VAL A 520 -12.85 12.17 10.56
C VAL A 520 -11.59 12.03 11.41
N ASP A 521 -11.24 13.11 12.09
CA ASP A 521 -10.00 13.21 12.86
C ASP A 521 -10.17 12.65 14.28
N ASN A 522 -10.11 11.31 14.38
CA ASN A 522 -9.95 10.61 15.65
C ASN A 522 -9.28 9.25 15.45
N HIS A 523 -8.74 8.68 16.53
CA HIS A 523 -8.02 7.39 16.50
C HIS A 523 -8.87 6.21 16.01
N GLN A 524 -10.19 6.24 16.21
CA GLN A 524 -11.06 5.14 15.79
C GLN A 524 -11.23 5.09 14.27
N SER A 525 -11.41 6.27 13.66
CA SER A 525 -11.58 6.44 12.22
C SER A 525 -10.23 6.37 11.49
N GLN A 526 -9.17 6.83 12.14
CA GLN A 526 -7.80 6.78 11.63
C GLN A 526 -6.99 5.66 12.30
N ARG A 527 -7.62 4.51 12.55
CA ARG A 527 -6.97 3.38 13.25
C ARG A 527 -5.78 2.79 12.49
N ARG A 528 -5.91 2.67 11.16
CA ARG A 528 -4.90 2.07 10.27
C ARG A 528 -3.58 2.86 10.28
N PRO A 529 -3.56 4.18 10.02
CA PRO A 529 -2.32 4.94 10.02
C PRO A 529 -1.66 4.97 11.42
N VAL A 530 -2.44 4.92 12.51
CA VAL A 530 -1.89 4.82 13.89
C VAL A 530 -1.26 3.45 14.16
N ALA A 531 -1.92 2.35 13.77
CA ALA A 531 -1.36 1.01 13.95
C ALA A 531 -0.07 0.81 13.13
N ILE A 532 -0.06 1.26 11.87
CA ILE A 532 1.12 1.26 10.99
C ILE A 532 2.28 2.06 11.62
N TYR A 533 1.99 3.22 12.21
CA TYR A 533 3.00 4.00 12.93
C TYR A 533 3.62 3.21 14.09
N CYS A 534 2.78 2.52 14.88
CA CYS A 534 3.22 1.74 16.02
C CYS A 534 4.11 0.55 15.62
N GLU A 535 3.78 -0.15 14.52
CA GLU A 535 4.65 -1.19 13.97
C GLU A 535 6.03 -0.62 13.58
N GLY A 536 6.06 0.54 12.95
CA GLY A 536 7.32 1.20 12.61
C GLY A 536 8.17 1.53 13.84
N VAL A 537 7.54 1.96 14.93
CA VAL A 537 8.23 2.19 16.20
C VAL A 537 8.84 0.90 16.76
N LYS A 538 8.12 -0.24 16.73
CA LYS A 538 8.64 -1.54 17.18
C LYS A 538 9.91 -1.92 16.42
N TRP A 539 9.84 -1.93 15.09
CA TRP A 539 10.96 -2.28 14.21
C TRP A 539 12.19 -1.38 14.40
N LEU A 540 12.00 -0.07 14.51
CA LEU A 540 13.10 0.86 14.77
C LEU A 540 13.74 0.63 16.16
N ASN A 541 12.96 0.26 17.18
CA ASN A 541 13.52 -0.10 18.48
C ASN A 541 14.34 -1.40 18.40
N TRP A 542 13.91 -2.41 17.63
CA TRP A 542 14.69 -3.63 17.44
C TRP A 542 16.02 -3.36 16.73
N ALA A 543 16.03 -2.51 15.70
CA ALA A 543 17.27 -2.06 15.06
C ALA A 543 18.20 -1.36 16.07
N LEU A 544 17.65 -0.48 16.91
CA LEU A 544 18.42 0.19 17.96
C LEU A 544 18.97 -0.81 19.00
N GLU A 545 18.19 -1.80 19.41
CA GLU A 545 18.63 -2.84 20.36
C GLU A 545 19.81 -3.65 19.82
N MET A 546 19.79 -3.98 18.54
CA MET A 546 20.91 -4.66 17.86
C MET A 546 22.15 -3.77 17.81
N LEU A 547 21.99 -2.50 17.43
CA LEU A 547 23.07 -1.49 17.42
C LEU A 547 23.65 -1.22 18.82
N GLU A 548 22.83 -1.31 19.87
CA GLU A 548 23.28 -1.16 21.26
C GLU A 548 23.85 -2.46 21.83
N GLY A 549 23.76 -3.58 21.10
CA GLY A 549 24.21 -4.91 21.55
C GLY A 549 23.32 -5.51 22.65
N ARG A 550 22.12 -4.96 22.87
CA ARG A 550 21.11 -5.49 23.80
C ARG A 550 20.37 -6.69 23.21
N ARG A 551 20.35 -6.78 21.88
CA ARG A 551 19.80 -7.90 21.12
C ARG A 551 20.92 -8.51 20.28
N THR A 552 21.25 -9.77 20.58
CA THR A 552 22.35 -10.51 19.93
C THR A 552 21.87 -11.48 18.85
N GLU A 553 20.56 -11.70 18.75
CA GLU A 553 19.92 -12.53 17.74
C GLU A 553 18.62 -11.88 17.24
N PHE A 554 18.26 -12.14 15.99
CA PHE A 554 17.01 -11.68 15.40
C PHE A 554 16.49 -12.71 14.41
N LEU A 555 15.26 -13.21 14.64
CA LEU A 555 14.57 -14.18 13.78
C LEU A 555 15.43 -15.41 13.40
N GLY A 556 16.16 -15.96 14.38
CA GLY A 556 16.99 -17.16 14.22
C GLY A 556 18.38 -16.91 13.64
N LEU A 557 18.76 -15.66 13.38
CA LEU A 557 20.10 -15.28 12.91
C LEU A 557 20.88 -14.51 13.98
N PRO A 558 22.19 -14.76 14.13
CA PRO A 558 23.04 -13.97 15.02
C PRO A 558 23.22 -12.54 14.46
N VAL A 559 23.21 -11.56 15.35
CA VAL A 559 23.50 -10.17 14.99
C VAL A 559 25.01 -10.03 14.77
N PRO A 560 25.45 -9.49 13.61
CA PRO A 560 26.87 -9.36 13.31
C PRO A 560 27.58 -8.43 14.30
N PRO A 561 28.85 -8.70 14.64
CA PRO A 561 29.61 -7.89 15.58
C PRO A 561 29.83 -6.47 15.03
N LEU A 562 29.56 -5.46 15.86
CA LEU A 562 29.65 -4.06 15.47
C LEU A 562 31.11 -3.59 15.38
N PRO A 563 31.43 -2.65 14.47
CA PRO A 563 32.79 -2.14 14.34
C PRO A 563 33.25 -1.45 15.63
N GLY A 564 34.44 -1.80 16.11
CA GLY A 564 35.03 -1.22 17.33
C GLY A 564 34.54 -1.81 18.66
N ARG A 565 33.61 -2.78 18.65
CA ARG A 565 33.30 -3.61 19.82
C ARG A 565 33.95 -4.98 19.66
N THR A 566 35.08 -5.20 20.33
CA THR A 566 35.58 -6.57 20.53
C THR A 566 34.51 -7.37 21.28
N ALA A 567 34.14 -8.54 20.75
CA ALA A 567 33.27 -9.48 21.43
C ALA A 567 33.82 -9.71 22.84
N ALA A 568 33.05 -9.34 23.87
CA ALA A 568 33.38 -9.76 25.22
C ALA A 568 33.21 -11.29 25.24
N ALA A 569 34.33 -11.99 25.43
CA ALA A 569 34.41 -13.44 25.53
C ALA A 569 33.69 -13.97 26.77
#